data_AF-A0A3G3GHV1-F1
#
_entry.id   AF-A0A3G3GHV1-F1
#
_cell.length_a   1.000
_cell.length_b   1.000
_cell.length_c   1.000
_cell.angle_alpha   90.00
_cell.angle_beta   90.00
_cell.angle_gamma   90.00
#
_symmetry.space_group_name_H-M   'P 1'
#
loop_
_entity.id
_entity.type
_entity.pdbx_description
1 polymer ?
#
loop_
_entity_poly.entity_id
_entity_poly.type
_entity_poly.pdbx_seq_one_letter_code
_entity_poly.pdbx_strand_id
1 'polypeptide(L)'
;MIYAYLRNKGDIFYKKRGHRLYKQAQLSLHRKPQKARIREEFGDLLSPKSINKSWAMDFFSEVIIEPTQQWVRIINIVDECSRKGLRGGPSKMASSSNSMVHSEENA
;
A
#
# COMPACT_ATOMS: atom_id res chain seq x y z
N MET A 1 -11.71 -23.90 -0.07
CA MET A 1 -12.37 -22.78 -0.76
C MET A 1 -13.89 -22.93 -0.62
N ILE A 2 -14.46 -22.75 0.58
CA ILE A 2 -15.91 -22.88 0.81
C ILE A 2 -16.61 -21.51 0.83
N TYR A 3 -15.92 -20.50 1.38
CA TYR A 3 -16.42 -19.12 1.44
C TYR A 3 -16.69 -18.53 0.06
N ALA A 4 -15.79 -18.72 -0.91
CA ALA A 4 -15.97 -18.22 -2.27
C ALA A 4 -17.14 -18.90 -3.00
N TYR A 5 -17.29 -20.22 -2.80
CA TYR A 5 -18.40 -20.99 -3.34
C TYR A 5 -19.76 -20.51 -2.79
N LEU A 6 -19.86 -20.33 -1.47
CA LEU A 6 -21.08 -19.83 -0.82
C LEU A 6 -21.40 -18.39 -1.23
N ARG A 7 -20.38 -17.53 -1.39
CA ARG A 7 -20.58 -16.16 -1.89
C ARG A 7 -21.14 -16.13 -3.31
N ASN A 8 -20.70 -17.03 -4.19
CA ASN A 8 -21.22 -17.13 -5.56
C ASN A 8 -22.65 -17.68 -5.60
N LYS A 9 -23.05 -18.47 -4.59
CA LYS A 9 -24.44 -18.92 -4.41
C LYS A 9 -25.37 -17.84 -3.83
N GLY A 10 -24.84 -16.68 -3.44
CA GLY A 10 -25.61 -15.61 -2.80
C GLY A 10 -25.75 -15.74 -1.29
N ASP A 11 -25.14 -16.76 -0.67
CA ASP A 11 -25.21 -16.97 0.78
C ASP A 11 -24.26 -16.02 1.52
N ILE A 12 -24.80 -15.30 2.51
CA ILE A 12 -24.02 -14.45 3.41
C ILE A 12 -23.35 -15.32 4.48
N PHE A 13 -22.21 -15.90 4.14
CA PHE A 13 -21.46 -16.76 5.05
C PHE A 13 -20.28 -16.04 5.71
N TYR A 14 -20.15 -16.05 7.04
CA TYR A 14 -19.03 -15.40 7.72
C TYR A 14 -17.71 -16.18 7.57
N LYS A 15 -16.66 -15.51 7.08
CA LYS A 15 -15.35 -16.14 6.84
C LYS A 15 -14.76 -16.83 8.08
N LYS A 16 -14.89 -16.24 9.29
CA LYS A 16 -14.35 -16.88 10.50
C LYS A 16 -15.16 -18.10 10.94
N ARG A 17 -16.46 -18.16 10.61
CA ARG A 17 -17.32 -19.33 10.90
C ARG A 17 -16.81 -20.56 10.15
N GLY A 18 -16.48 -20.41 8.87
CA GLY A 18 -15.86 -21.47 8.08
C GLY A 18 -14.56 -21.96 8.71
N HIS A 19 -13.67 -21.04 9.08
CA HIS A 19 -12.41 -21.41 9.74
C HIS A 19 -12.61 -22.17 11.06
N ARG A 20 -13.61 -21.79 11.87
CA ARG A 20 -13.95 -22.50 13.12
C ARG A 20 -14.45 -23.93 12.86
N LEU A 21 -15.34 -24.10 11.88
CA LEU A 21 -15.85 -25.43 11.49
C LEU A 21 -14.74 -26.35 10.98
N TYR A 22 -13.82 -25.84 10.16
CA TYR A 22 -12.65 -26.60 9.71
C TYR A 22 -11.76 -27.05 10.88
N LYS A 23 -11.54 -26.18 11.87
CA LYS A 23 -10.79 -26.53 13.09
C LYS A 23 -11.52 -27.59 13.93
N GLN A 24 -12.84 -27.44 14.11
CA GLN A 24 -13.65 -28.41 14.87
C GLN A 24 -13.67 -29.78 14.20
N ALA A 25 -13.72 -29.81 12.86
CA ALA A 25 -13.68 -31.03 12.06
C ALA A 25 -12.27 -31.64 11.91
N GLN A 26 -11.24 -31.08 12.55
CA GLN A 26 -9.84 -31.52 12.48
C GLN A 26 -9.30 -31.65 11.04
N LEU A 27 -9.83 -30.86 10.11
CA LEU A 27 -9.41 -30.88 8.72
C LEU A 27 -8.12 -30.09 8.51
N SER A 28 -7.33 -30.52 7.53
CA SER A 28 -6.09 -29.84 7.14
C SER A 28 -6.38 -28.43 6.62
N LEU A 29 -5.97 -27.41 7.36
CA LEU A 29 -6.07 -26.01 6.96
C LEU A 29 -4.93 -25.66 6.01
N HIS A 30 -5.22 -25.59 4.71
CA HIS A 30 -4.25 -25.11 3.73
C HIS A 30 -3.92 -23.64 4.00
N ARG A 31 -2.67 -23.35 4.36
CA ARG A 31 -2.12 -22.00 4.44
C ARG A 31 -1.56 -21.64 3.08
N LYS A 32 -2.01 -20.52 2.51
CA LYS A 32 -1.38 -20.00 1.29
C LYS A 32 0.04 -19.54 1.65
N PRO A 33 1.08 -20.01 0.94
CA PRO A 33 2.42 -19.47 1.14
C PRO A 33 2.39 -17.97 0.83
N GLN A 34 2.94 -17.16 1.72
CA GLN A 34 3.16 -15.74 1.43
C GLN A 34 4.32 -15.66 0.44
N LYS A 35 4.12 -14.93 -0.67
CA LYS A 35 5.21 -14.60 -1.58
C LYS A 35 6.21 -13.72 -0.82
N ALA A 36 7.49 -14.07 -0.84
CA ALA A 36 8.53 -13.22 -0.28
C ALA A 36 8.49 -11.86 -0.99
N ARG A 37 8.60 -10.76 -0.22
CA ARG A 37 8.72 -9.43 -0.79
C ARG A 37 10.11 -9.32 -1.42
N ILE A 38 10.17 -9.26 -2.75
CA ILE A 38 11.40 -8.93 -3.46
C ILE A 38 11.72 -7.46 -3.12
N ARG A 39 12.90 -7.21 -2.57
CA ARG A 39 13.43 -5.85 -2.41
C ARG A 39 14.32 -5.59 -3.60
N GLU A 40 13.75 -5.02 -4.65
CA GLU A 40 14.57 -4.40 -5.70
C GLU A 40 15.08 -3.06 -5.17
N GLU A 41 16.36 -2.78 -5.39
CA GLU A 41 16.89 -1.45 -5.14
C GLU A 41 16.29 -0.50 -6.17
N PHE A 42 15.47 0.44 -5.70
CA PHE A 42 14.91 1.46 -6.57
C PHE A 42 16.04 2.41 -6.98
N GLY A 43 16.46 2.33 -8.24
CA GLY A 43 17.36 3.32 -8.83
C GLY A 43 16.71 4.71 -8.86
N ASP A 44 17.55 5.74 -8.99
CA ASP A 44 17.07 7.12 -9.12
C ASP A 44 16.17 7.26 -10.35
N LEU A 45 14.91 7.65 -10.11
CA LEU A 45 13.96 7.94 -11.19
C LEU A 45 14.46 9.16 -11.97
N LEU A 46 14.83 8.96 -13.24
CA LEU A 46 15.16 10.03 -14.17
C LEU A 46 13.91 10.87 -14.43
N SER A 47 13.87 12.08 -13.90
CA SER A 47 12.75 13.00 -14.17
C SER A 47 12.82 13.53 -15.61
N PRO A 48 11.67 13.63 -16.31
CA PRO A 48 11.63 14.19 -17.66
C PRO A 48 12.09 15.66 -17.69
N LYS A 49 12.78 16.05 -18.76
CA LYS A 49 13.34 17.40 -18.94
C LYS A 49 12.33 18.43 -19.48
N SER A 50 11.20 17.98 -20.01
CA SER A 50 10.15 18.84 -20.57
C SER A 50 8.76 18.32 -20.25
N ILE A 51 7.79 19.24 -20.24
CA ILE A 51 6.37 18.96 -20.01
C ILE A 51 5.85 18.00 -21.09
N ASN A 52 4.86 17.18 -20.73
CA ASN A 52 4.15 16.23 -21.61
C ASN A 52 5.04 15.11 -22.18
N LYS A 53 6.18 14.80 -21.56
CA LYS A 53 7.05 13.68 -21.99
C LYS A 53 6.86 12.41 -21.19
N SER A 54 6.44 12.50 -19.94
CA SER A 54 6.21 11.35 -19.08
C SER A 54 5.02 11.63 -18.17
N TRP A 55 4.14 10.63 -18.08
CA TRP A 55 2.85 10.73 -17.42
C TRP A 55 2.73 9.57 -16.45
N ALA A 56 2.46 9.87 -15.19
CA ALA A 56 2.13 8.88 -14.18
C ALA A 56 0.61 8.69 -14.15
N MET A 57 0.17 7.44 -14.14
CA MET A 57 -1.24 7.09 -14.02
C MET A 57 -1.43 6.11 -12.87
N ASP A 58 -2.39 6.41 -12.00
CA ASP A 58 -2.82 5.55 -10.91
C ASP A 58 -4.34 5.41 -10.86
N PHE A 59 -4.77 4.23 -10.40
CA PHE A 59 -6.17 3.90 -10.21
C PHE A 59 -6.41 3.70 -8.72
N PHE A 60 -7.39 4.41 -8.17
CA PHE A 60 -7.85 4.16 -6.81
C PHE A 60 -9.35 3.88 -6.78
N SER A 61 -9.76 3.08 -5.80
CA SER A 61 -11.16 2.72 -5.61
C SER A 61 -11.56 3.13 -4.20
N GLU A 62 -12.52 4.04 -4.09
CA GLU A 62 -13.05 4.51 -2.82
C GLU A 62 -14.55 4.23 -2.74
N VAL A 63 -15.03 4.06 -1.51
CA VAL A 63 -16.45 3.88 -1.23
C VAL A 63 -17.00 5.24 -0.85
N ILE A 64 -17.97 5.73 -1.61
CA ILE A 64 -18.74 6.91 -1.22
C ILE A 64 -19.83 6.44 -0.26
N ILE A 65 -19.88 7.03 0.92
CA ILE A 65 -20.92 6.77 1.91
C ILE A 65 -22.00 7.83 1.69
N GLU A 66 -23.10 7.45 1.03
CA GLU A 66 -24.46 7.97 1.27
C GLU A 66 -25.47 7.35 0.28
N PRO A 67 -26.75 7.22 0.67
CA PRO A 67 -27.37 6.02 1.25
C PRO A 67 -27.12 4.68 0.54
N THR A 68 -26.54 4.70 -0.65
CA THR A 68 -26.13 3.53 -1.42
C THR A 68 -24.62 3.42 -1.35
N GLN A 69 -24.09 2.34 -0.78
CA GLN A 69 -22.65 2.16 -0.65
C GLN A 69 -22.03 1.86 -2.03
N GLN A 70 -21.73 2.94 -2.77
CA GLN A 70 -21.24 2.86 -4.15
C GLN A 70 -19.72 2.89 -4.19
N TRP A 71 -19.13 1.91 -4.86
CA TRP A 71 -17.72 1.91 -5.19
C TRP A 71 -17.48 2.80 -6.40
N VAL A 72 -16.65 3.83 -6.22
CA VAL A 72 -16.19 4.69 -7.31
C VAL A 72 -14.75 4.34 -7.62
N ARG A 73 -14.45 4.21 -8.92
CA ARG A 73 -13.08 4.08 -9.42
C ARG A 73 -12.66 5.41 -10.01
N ILE A 74 -11.51 5.89 -9.58
CA ILE A 74 -10.94 7.16 -10.04
C ILE A 74 -9.63 6.85 -10.77
N ILE A 75 -9.46 7.50 -11.91
CA ILE A 75 -8.23 7.49 -12.70
C ILE A 75 -7.55 8.83 -12.44
N ASN A 76 -6.37 8.79 -11.87
CA ASN A 76 -5.54 9.97 -11.70
C ASN A 76 -4.42 9.94 -12.75
N ILE A 77 -4.25 11.05 -13.46
CA ILE A 77 -3.32 11.20 -14.58
C ILE A 77 -2.53 12.48 -14.33
N VAL A 78 -1.22 12.35 -14.18
CA VAL A 78 -0.35 13.47 -13.79
C VAL A 78 0.91 13.51 -14.65
N ASP A 79 1.25 14.69 -15.17
CA ASP A 79 2.54 14.94 -15.83
C ASP A 79 3.68 14.96 -14.81
N GLU A 80 4.69 14.11 -15.02
CA GLU A 80 5.80 13.94 -14.08
C GLU A 80 6.72 15.17 -14.02
N CYS A 81 6.84 15.93 -15.10
CA CYS A 81 7.66 17.15 -15.14
C CYS A 81 7.05 18.28 -14.30
N SER A 82 5.72 18.33 -14.22
CA SER A 82 4.96 19.30 -13.45
C SER A 82 4.99 19.02 -11.94
N ARG A 83 5.38 17.80 -11.53
CA ARG A 83 5.45 17.36 -10.12
C ARG A 83 6.73 17.81 -9.38
N LYS A 84 7.29 18.97 -9.73
CA LYS A 84 8.50 19.53 -9.09
C LYS A 84 8.26 20.15 -7.70
N GLY A 85 7.03 20.20 -7.21
CA GLY A 85 6.68 20.81 -5.91
C GLY A 85 6.74 19.92 -4.66
N LEU A 86 6.96 18.61 -4.79
CA LEU A 86 6.96 17.68 -3.63
C LEU A 86 8.12 16.69 -3.60
N ARG A 87 9.06 16.77 -4.57
CA ARG A 87 10.24 15.90 -4.61
C ARG A 87 11.38 16.51 -3.80
N GLY A 88 11.12 16.79 -2.53
CA GLY A 88 12.12 17.20 -1.56
C GLY A 88 12.96 16.02 -1.11
N GLY A 89 13.91 15.59 -1.95
CA GLY A 89 15.03 14.69 -1.61
C GLY A 89 14.67 13.33 -0.98
N PRO A 90 15.67 12.46 -0.75
CA PRO A 90 15.50 11.37 0.18
C PRO A 90 15.23 11.97 1.57
N SER A 91 14.09 11.64 2.17
CA SER A 91 13.83 11.88 3.58
C SER A 91 14.91 11.17 4.40
N LYS A 92 15.98 11.90 4.76
CA LYS A 92 16.67 11.63 6.00
C LYS A 92 15.62 11.82 7.08
N MET A 93 15.05 10.72 7.59
CA MET A 93 14.39 10.75 8.89
C MET A 93 15.45 11.19 9.88
N ALA A 94 15.47 12.49 10.19
CA ALA A 94 16.26 13.04 11.25
C ALA A 94 15.69 12.47 12.56
N SER A 95 16.30 11.40 13.05
CA SER A 95 16.21 11.06 14.47
C SER A 95 16.97 12.15 15.21
N SER A 96 16.24 13.16 15.70
CA SER A 96 16.76 14.08 16.70
C SER A 96 17.01 13.30 17.99
N SER A 97 18.23 12.78 18.14
CA SER A 97 18.77 12.42 19.44
C SER A 97 19.41 13.67 20.02
N ASN A 98 18.67 14.30 20.94
CA ASN A 98 19.22 15.26 21.89
C ASN A 98 20.36 14.60 22.68
N SER A 99 21.55 15.15 22.58
CA SER A 99 22.52 15.15 23.68
C SER A 99 23.44 16.35 23.52
N MET A 100 23.12 17.38 24.29
CA MET A 100 23.95 18.53 24.56
C MET A 100 24.70 18.21 25.86
N VAL A 101 25.99 17.90 25.78
CA VAL A 101 26.93 17.97 26.92
C VAL A 101 28.33 18.35 26.41
N HIS A 102 28.64 19.63 26.63
CA HIS A 102 29.88 20.27 27.11
C HIS A 102 31.30 19.73 26.85
N SER A 103 32.19 20.73 26.70
CA SER A 103 33.65 20.77 26.96
C SER A 103 34.53 20.26 25.82
N GLU A 104 35.66 20.84 25.42
CA GLU A 104 36.56 21.95 25.84
C GLU A 104 37.52 22.15 24.62
N GLU A 105 37.84 23.38 24.22
CA GLU A 105 39.13 24.06 24.46
C GLU A 105 40.34 23.60 23.61
N ASN A 106 40.98 24.59 22.98
CA ASN A 106 42.37 24.69 22.49
C ASN A 106 42.86 23.80 21.33
N ALA A 107 43.10 24.43 20.17
CA ALA A 107 44.43 24.91 19.74
C ALA A 107 44.35 25.66 18.40
#